data_AF-A0A0F3KU69-F1
#
_entry.id   AF-A0A0F3KU69-F1
#
_cell.length_a   1.000
_cell.length_b   1.000
_cell.length_c   1.000
_cell.angle_alpha   90.00
_cell.angle_beta   90.00
_cell.angle_gamma   90.00
#
_symmetry.space_group_name_H-M   'P 1'
#
loop_
_entity.id
_entity.type
_entity.pdbx_description
1 polymer ?
#
loop_
_entity_poly.entity_id
_entity_poly.type
_entity_poly.pdbx_seq_one_letter_code
_entity_poly.pdbx_strand_id
1 'polypeptide(L)'
;MNHIEDERQSYRRSNLRHLTRQLAEEGMESLAAQGAALGYLAEQELRNLLAGAPISDAMAREIEWAVQRPEGWLDGPRKDALDD
;
A
#
# COMPACT_ATOMS: atom_id res chain seq x y z
N MET A 1 -13.61 -15.81 12.42
CA MET A 1 -12.79 -14.90 11.59
C MET A 1 -12.63 -13.62 12.40
N ASN A 2 -11.40 -13.17 12.63
CA ASN A 2 -11.10 -12.13 13.63
C ASN A 2 -11.35 -10.76 12.96
N HIS A 3 -12.44 -10.09 13.33
CA HIS A 3 -12.93 -8.86 12.67
C HIS A 3 -11.84 -7.77 12.50
N ILE A 4 -10.91 -7.68 13.46
CA ILE A 4 -9.78 -6.75 13.46
C ILE A 4 -8.78 -7.03 12.32
N GLU A 5 -8.52 -8.30 11.99
CA GLU A 5 -7.59 -8.66 10.91
C GLU A 5 -8.20 -8.32 9.53
N ASP A 6 -9.51 -8.55 9.38
CA ASP A 6 -10.24 -8.22 8.15
C ASP A 6 -10.25 -6.70 7.91
N GLU A 7 -10.44 -5.91 8.96
CA GLU A 7 -10.34 -4.45 8.93
C GLU A 7 -8.92 -3.98 8.58
N ARG A 8 -7.90 -4.54 9.23
CA ARG A 8 -6.49 -4.21 8.96
C ARG A 8 -6.12 -4.47 7.51
N GLN A 9 -6.49 -5.63 6.97
CA GLN A 9 -6.27 -5.94 5.56
C GLN A 9 -7.07 -5.00 4.62
N SER A 10 -8.26 -4.55 5.05
CA SER A 10 -9.02 -3.54 4.31
C SER A 10 -8.29 -2.21 4.23
N TYR A 11 -7.76 -1.72 5.35
CA TYR A 11 -6.94 -0.51 5.39
C TYR A 11 -5.70 -0.65 4.51
N ARG A 12 -4.95 -1.76 4.64
CA ARG A 12 -3.75 -1.98 3.83
C ARG A 12 -4.02 -1.91 2.34
N ARG A 13 -5.06 -2.59 1.85
CA ARG A 13 -5.46 -2.56 0.43
C ARG A 13 -5.90 -1.17 -0.02
N SER A 14 -6.67 -0.48 0.81
CA SER A 14 -7.15 0.87 0.52
C SER A 14 -5.97 1.85 0.40
N ASN A 15 -5.01 1.78 1.33
CA ASN A 15 -3.83 2.63 1.36
C ASN A 15 -2.88 2.31 0.20
N LEU A 16 -2.65 1.03 -0.10
CA LEU A 16 -1.85 0.61 -1.26
C LEU A 16 -2.41 1.16 -2.58
N ARG A 17 -3.72 1.05 -2.81
CA ARG A 17 -4.35 1.60 -4.02
C ARG A 17 -4.18 3.11 -4.13
N HIS A 18 -4.27 3.81 -3.01
CA HIS A 18 -4.05 5.25 -2.97
C HIS A 18 -2.61 5.61 -3.35
N LEU A 19 -1.62 4.92 -2.77
CA LEU A 19 -0.20 5.12 -3.11
C LEU A 19 0.06 4.86 -4.59
N THR A 20 -0.46 3.78 -5.16
CA THR A 20 -0.30 3.49 -6.61
C THR A 20 -0.93 4.56 -7.49
N ARG A 21 -2.03 5.17 -7.04
CA ARG A 21 -2.68 6.27 -7.76
C ARG A 21 -1.87 7.56 -7.68
N GLN A 22 -1.33 7.90 -6.50
CA GLN A 22 -0.45 9.06 -6.33
C GLN A 22 0.79 8.94 -7.23
N LEU A 23 1.44 7.77 -7.23
CA LEU A 23 2.59 7.51 -8.10
C LEU A 23 2.23 7.67 -9.59
N ALA A 24 1.04 7.22 -10.01
CA ALA A 24 0.56 7.43 -11.37
C ALA A 24 0.33 8.92 -11.69
N GLU A 25 -0.23 9.69 -10.75
CA GLU A 25 -0.44 11.14 -10.87
C GLU A 25 0.90 11.91 -10.92
N GLU A 26 1.95 11.37 -10.29
CA GLU A 26 3.34 11.88 -10.36
C GLU A 26 4.09 11.45 -11.64
N GLY A 27 3.43 10.73 -12.56
CA GLY A 27 3.98 10.31 -13.85
C GLY A 27 4.61 8.92 -13.86
N MET A 28 4.50 8.15 -12.77
CA MET A 28 4.96 6.77 -12.70
C MET A 28 3.86 5.81 -13.17
N GLU A 29 3.72 5.67 -14.49
CA GLU A 29 2.58 4.96 -15.10
C GLU A 29 2.67 3.43 -15.07
N SER A 30 3.88 2.86 -14.95
CA SER A 30 4.05 1.40 -14.97
C SER A 30 3.99 0.79 -13.57
N LEU A 31 3.28 -0.33 -13.44
CA LEU A 31 3.23 -1.11 -12.20
C LEU A 31 4.61 -1.60 -11.75
N ALA A 32 5.53 -1.88 -12.68
CA ALA A 32 6.90 -2.23 -12.36
C ALA A 32 7.63 -1.07 -11.65
N ALA A 33 7.50 0.16 -12.17
CA ALA A 33 8.10 1.33 -11.53
C ALA A 33 7.44 1.64 -10.19
N GLN A 34 6.11 1.54 -10.11
CA GLN A 34 5.38 1.74 -8.85
C GLN A 34 5.79 0.71 -7.80
N GLY A 35 5.92 -0.55 -8.18
CA GLY A 35 6.40 -1.62 -7.29
C GLY A 35 7.81 -1.35 -6.78
N ALA A 36 8.70 -0.88 -7.66
CA ALA A 36 10.05 -0.48 -7.26
C ALA A 36 10.05 0.64 -6.23
N ALA A 37 9.19 1.66 -6.41
CA ALA A 37 9.04 2.77 -5.47
C ALA A 37 8.40 2.36 -4.13
N LEU A 38 7.57 1.31 -4.11
CA LEU A 38 6.85 0.82 -2.93
C LEU A 38 7.62 -0.26 -2.14
N GLY A 39 8.93 -0.37 -2.32
CA GLY A 39 9.77 -1.34 -1.60
C GLY A 39 10.26 -2.48 -2.48
N TYR A 40 10.62 -2.20 -3.74
CA TYR A 40 11.21 -3.19 -4.66
C TYR A 40 10.29 -4.38 -5.00
N LEU A 41 8.98 -4.15 -5.00
CA LEU A 41 7.99 -5.16 -5.41
C LEU A 41 8.09 -5.44 -6.90
N ALA A 42 8.06 -6.72 -7.26
CA ALA A 42 7.93 -7.10 -8.66
C ALA A 42 6.55 -6.69 -9.20
N GLU A 43 6.45 -6.41 -10.50
CA GLU A 43 5.17 -6.00 -11.13
C GLU A 43 4.04 -6.99 -10.82
N GLN A 44 4.32 -8.29 -10.93
CA GLN A 44 3.32 -9.33 -10.69
C GLN A 44 2.90 -9.40 -9.21
N GLU A 45 3.83 -9.10 -8.30
CA GLU A 45 3.54 -9.05 -6.87
C GLU A 45 2.62 -7.86 -6.56
N LEU A 46 2.96 -6.66 -7.02
CA LEU A 46 2.09 -5.49 -6.86
C LEU A 46 0.70 -5.74 -7.48
N ARG A 47 0.64 -6.35 -8.67
CA ARG A 47 -0.64 -6.73 -9.31
C ARG A 47 -1.46 -7.67 -8.43
N ASN A 48 -0.84 -8.68 -7.82
CA ASN A 48 -1.53 -9.62 -6.93
C ASN A 48 -2.06 -8.91 -5.66
N LEU A 49 -1.27 -8.02 -5.05
CA LEU A 49 -1.69 -7.25 -3.89
C LEU A 49 -2.88 -6.33 -4.21
N LEU A 50 -2.85 -5.65 -5.37
CA LEU A 50 -3.96 -4.82 -5.85
C LEU A 50 -5.23 -5.64 -6.14
N ALA A 51 -5.06 -6.87 -6.62
CA ALA A 51 -6.14 -7.84 -6.84
C ALA A 51 -6.71 -8.44 -5.53
N GLY A 52 -6.12 -8.13 -4.38
CA GLY A 52 -6.63 -8.52 -3.07
C GLY A 52 -5.87 -9.63 -2.37
N ALA A 53 -4.67 -10.00 -2.86
CA ALA A 53 -3.77 -10.85 -2.08
C ALA A 53 -3.47 -10.19 -0.72
N PRO A 54 -3.32 -10.98 0.36
CA PRO A 54 -3.07 -10.44 1.68
C PRO A 54 -1.71 -9.74 1.72
N ILE A 55 -1.67 -8.59 2.40
CA ILE A 55 -0.42 -7.86 2.65
C ILE A 55 0.07 -8.31 4.02
N SER A 56 1.22 -8.97 4.07
CA SER A 56 1.82 -9.43 5.32
C SER A 56 2.34 -8.26 6.16
N ASP A 57 2.61 -8.49 7.44
CA ASP A 57 3.15 -7.45 8.34
C ASP A 57 4.54 -6.98 7.90
N ALA A 58 5.38 -7.91 7.43
CA ALA A 58 6.68 -7.57 6.86
C ALA A 58 6.55 -6.70 5.60
N MET A 59 5.65 -7.08 4.70
CA MET A 59 5.38 -6.33 3.47
C MET A 59 4.83 -4.94 3.77
N ALA A 60 3.89 -4.84 4.71
CA ALA A 60 3.35 -3.56 5.16
C ALA A 60 4.46 -2.65 5.69
N ARG A 61 5.37 -3.19 6.50
CA ARG A 61 6.51 -2.45 7.06
C ARG A 61 7.49 -1.96 6.01
N GLU A 62 7.75 -2.76 4.98
CA GLU A 62 8.60 -2.40 3.84
C GLU A 62 7.99 -1.25 3.02
N ILE A 63 6.69 -1.35 2.71
CA ILE A 63 5.95 -0.29 2.01
C ILE A 63 6.00 1.01 2.82
N GLU A 64 5.68 0.96 4.12
CA GLU A 64 5.73 2.13 5.02
C GLU A 64 7.09 2.78 5.04
N TRP A 65 8.16 1.98 5.07
CA TRP A 65 9.53 2.49 5.02
C TRP A 65 9.84 3.15 3.67
N ALA A 66 9.45 2.53 2.56
CA ALA A 66 9.68 3.05 1.21
C ALA A 66 9.00 4.42 0.99
N VAL A 67 7.78 4.59 1.53
CA VAL A 67 7.04 5.86 1.44
C VAL A 67 7.28 6.81 2.62
N GLN A 68 8.28 6.54 3.46
CA GLN A 68 8.67 7.36 4.61
C GLN A 68 7.52 7.66 5.59
N ARG A 69 6.65 6.67 5.81
CA ARG A 69 5.54 6.73 6.77
C ARG A 69 5.90 5.99 8.07
N PRO A 70 5.30 6.37 9.22
CA PRO A 70 5.56 5.68 10.48
C PRO A 70 5.01 4.25 10.45
N GLU A 71 5.54 3.42 11.34
CA GLU A 71 5.07 2.04 11.54
C GLU A 71 3.56 2.00 11.87
N GLY A 72 2.84 1.09 11.20
CA GLY A 72 1.40 0.93 11.35
C GLY A 72 0.56 1.98 10.62
N TRP A 73 1.17 2.84 9.80
CA TRP A 73 0.43 3.76 8.94
C TRP A 73 -0.46 3.02 7.93
N LEU A 74 0.01 1.90 7.40
CA LEU A 74 -0.72 1.10 6.41
C LEU A 74 -1.93 0.37 7.03
N ASP A 75 -1.90 0.15 8.34
CA ASP A 75 -2.88 -0.61 9.12
C ASP A 75 -4.10 0.22 9.55
N GLY A 76 -4.01 1.54 9.41
CA GLY A 76 -5.02 2.47 9.89
C GLY A 76 -5.79 3.19 8.77
N PRO A 77 -6.85 3.92 9.16
CA PRO A 77 -7.52 4.83 8.24
C PRO A 77 -6.53 5.86 7.69
N ARG A 78 -6.70 6.25 6.43
CA ARG A 78 -5.93 7.33 5.80
C ARG A 78 -6.02 8.57 6.67
N LYS A 79 -4.87 9.05 7.16
CA LYS A 79 -4.76 10.28 7.96
C LYS A 79 -4.66 11.52 7.09
N ASP A 80 -4.32 11.34 5.82
CA ASP A 80 -3.99 12.41 4.86
C ASP A 80 -5.26 13.04 4.23
N ALA A 81 -6.46 12.58 4.62
CA ALA A 81 -7.75 13.00 4.06
C ALA A 81 -8.43 14.15 4.84
N LEU A 82 -7.68 14.92 5.64
CA LEU A 82 -8.21 16.03 6.45
C LEU A 82 -7.82 17.44 5.96
N ASP A 83 -7.17 17.57 4.81
CA ASP A 83 -6.84 18.87 4.19
C ASP A 83 -7.48 19.03 2.80
N ASP A 84 -8.82 18.98 2.73
CA ASP A 84 -9.63 19.51 1.60
C ASP A 84 -10.72 20.45 2.14
#